data_AF-A0A7R9Z3Z8-F1
#
_entry.id   AF-A0A7R9Z3Z8-F1
#
_cell.length_a   1.000
_cell.length_b   1.000
_cell.length_c   1.000
_cell.angle_alpha   90.00
_cell.angle_beta   90.00
_cell.angle_gamma   90.00
#
_symmetry.space_group_name_H-M   'P 1'
#
loop_
_entity.id
_entity.type
_entity.pdbx_description
1 polymer ?
#
loop_
_entity_poly.entity_id
_entity_poly.type
_entity_poly.pdbx_seq_one_letter_code
_entity_poly.pdbx_strand_id
1 'polypeptide(L)'
;MGKTKGGRELNPADAQRKAERKKEVARNKLERKFIRSAGKQRDKPEDIKKQLQEVIDFEESGKVLTKQLRLKKKVLQEAYDAALKRAVEEKRRATADPAQPLRPEDSRYYHPTLNPSGAPPPGKADAAGVVPEPAKLAIPVPSKPPMPAGPAPSAA
;
A
#
# COMPACT_ATOMS: atom_id res chain seq x y z
N MET A 1 -0.88 38.22 22.63
CA MET A 1 0.53 37.77 22.69
C MET A 1 0.61 36.29 22.33
N GLY A 2 1.05 35.98 21.11
CA GLY A 2 1.17 34.59 20.61
C GLY A 2 2.56 34.02 20.93
N LYS A 3 2.61 32.85 21.58
CA LYS A 3 3.87 32.17 21.94
C LYS A 3 4.63 31.70 20.69
N THR A 4 5.92 32.03 20.62
CA THR A 4 6.81 31.65 19.51
C THR A 4 7.84 30.63 19.98
N LYS A 5 8.07 29.58 19.19
CA LYS A 5 9.24 28.70 19.33
C LYS A 5 10.35 29.35 18.50
N GLY A 6 11.19 30.17 19.14
CA GLY A 6 12.34 30.82 18.50
C GLY A 6 12.33 32.35 18.48
N GLY A 7 11.53 33.03 19.31
CA GLY A 7 11.67 34.48 19.55
C GLY A 7 11.13 35.42 18.47
N ARG A 8 10.92 34.96 17.23
CA ARG A 8 10.32 35.78 16.16
C ARG A 8 8.80 35.70 16.21
N GLU A 9 8.12 36.82 16.50
CA GLU A 9 6.66 36.93 16.39
C GLU A 9 6.20 36.49 15.00
N LEU A 10 5.32 35.50 14.97
CA LEU A 10 4.87 34.89 13.73
C LEU A 10 3.86 35.82 13.06
N ASN A 11 4.10 36.17 11.80
CA ASN A 11 3.15 36.96 11.00
C ASN A 11 1.77 36.27 11.05
N PRO A 12 0.65 37.00 11.23
CA PRO A 12 -0.69 36.44 11.20
C PRO A 12 -0.95 35.50 10.00
N ALA A 13 -0.39 35.79 8.82
CA ALA A 13 -0.49 34.91 7.65
C ALA A 13 0.23 33.57 7.84
N ASP A 14 1.43 33.58 8.42
CA ASP A 14 2.18 32.35 8.72
C ASP A 14 1.53 31.55 9.85
N ALA A 15 0.87 32.22 10.80
CA ALA A 15 0.07 31.55 11.83
C ALA A 15 -1.10 30.77 11.21
N GLN A 16 -1.80 31.37 10.25
CA GLN A 16 -2.88 30.70 9.52
C GLN A 16 -2.37 29.51 8.70
N ARG A 17 -1.30 29.69 7.89
CA ARG A 17 -0.70 28.58 7.13
C ARG A 17 -0.26 27.42 8.02
N LYS A 18 0.38 27.71 9.16
CA LYS A 18 0.79 26.67 10.12
C LYS A 18 -0.42 26.00 10.78
N ALA A 19 -1.48 26.74 11.08
CA ALA A 19 -2.71 26.16 11.62
C ALA A 19 -3.41 25.24 10.60
N GLU A 20 -3.47 25.64 9.33
CA GLU A 20 -3.99 24.83 8.23
C GLU A 20 -3.17 23.56 8.01
N ARG A 21 -1.84 23.69 7.90
CA ARG A 21 -0.93 22.54 7.79
C ARG A 21 -1.08 21.59 8.98
N LYS A 22 -1.25 22.11 10.20
CA LYS A 22 -1.49 21.27 11.38
C LYS A 22 -2.81 20.50 11.28
N LYS A 23 -3.89 21.14 10.81
CA LYS A 23 -5.19 20.49 10.57
C LYS A 23 -5.08 19.41 9.49
N GLU A 24 -4.37 19.70 8.40
CA GLU A 24 -4.12 18.77 7.30
C GLU A 24 -3.28 17.57 7.75
N VAL A 25 -2.16 17.80 8.45
CA VAL A 25 -1.32 16.73 9.00
C VAL A 25 -2.10 15.87 9.98
N ALA A 26 -2.95 16.46 10.81
CA ALA A 26 -3.83 15.71 11.72
C ALA A 26 -4.84 14.84 10.95
N ARG A 27 -5.45 15.38 9.88
CA ARG A 27 -6.34 14.64 8.98
C ARG A 27 -5.61 13.46 8.34
N ASN A 28 -4.46 13.69 7.72
CA ASN A 28 -3.66 12.67 7.05
C ASN A 28 -3.19 11.59 8.04
N LYS A 29 -2.86 11.96 9.28
CA LYS A 29 -2.48 11.00 10.32
C LYS A 29 -3.66 10.10 10.72
N LEU A 30 -4.88 10.65 10.80
CA LEU A 30 -6.09 9.88 11.05
C LEU A 30 -6.43 8.96 9.87
N GLU A 31 -6.39 9.47 8.64
CA GLU A 31 -6.61 8.66 7.44
C GLU A 31 -5.62 7.50 7.35
N ARG A 32 -4.32 7.74 7.55
CA ARG A 32 -3.31 6.68 7.63
C ARG A 32 -3.58 5.67 8.76
N LYS A 33 -4.15 6.09 9.88
CA LYS A 33 -4.56 5.17 10.96
C LYS A 33 -5.70 4.26 10.50
N PHE A 34 -6.73 4.82 9.86
CA PHE A 34 -7.86 4.05 9.33
C PHE A 34 -7.43 3.10 8.23
N ILE A 35 -6.57 3.53 7.30
CA ILE A 35 -6.03 2.66 6.25
C ILE A 35 -5.27 1.50 6.88
N ARG A 36 -4.43 1.76 7.89
CA ARG A 36 -3.72 0.69 8.60
C ARG A 36 -4.66 -0.25 9.34
N SER A 37 -5.73 0.24 9.97
CA SER A 37 -6.69 -0.64 10.66
C SER A 37 -7.48 -1.49 9.67
N ALA A 38 -7.97 -0.90 8.58
CA ALA A 38 -8.67 -1.62 7.53
C ALA A 38 -7.76 -2.65 6.85
N GLY A 39 -6.49 -2.30 6.60
CA GLY A 39 -5.49 -3.20 6.05
C GLY A 39 -5.20 -4.43 6.91
N LYS A 40 -5.35 -4.34 8.25
CA LYS A 40 -5.27 -5.52 9.15
C LYS A 40 -6.46 -6.47 8.98
N GLN A 41 -7.60 -5.97 8.51
CA GLN A 41 -8.84 -6.72 8.32
C GLN A 41 -9.09 -7.09 6.86
N ARG A 42 -8.09 -6.89 5.99
CA ARG A 42 -8.17 -7.14 4.53
C ARG A 42 -8.62 -8.56 4.16
N ASP A 43 -8.32 -9.54 5.02
CA ASP A 43 -8.59 -10.96 4.76
C ASP A 43 -10.01 -11.37 5.25
N LYS A 44 -10.73 -10.45 5.92
CA LYS A 44 -12.08 -10.68 6.47
C LYS A 44 -13.07 -9.63 5.94
N PRO A 45 -13.67 -9.85 4.76
CA PRO A 45 -14.58 -8.88 4.15
C PRO A 45 -15.85 -8.63 4.99
N GLU A 46 -16.33 -9.63 5.73
CA GLU A 46 -17.51 -9.52 6.59
C GLU A 46 -17.31 -8.52 7.74
N ASP A 47 -16.10 -8.46 8.32
CA ASP A 47 -15.81 -7.53 9.41
C ASP A 47 -15.77 -6.08 8.91
N ILE A 48 -15.23 -5.85 7.71
CA ILE A 48 -15.22 -4.54 7.06
C ILE A 48 -16.65 -4.10 6.74
N LYS A 49 -17.50 -5.03 6.24
CA LYS A 49 -18.91 -4.78 5.95
C LYS A 49 -19.69 -4.38 7.20
N LYS A 50 -19.51 -5.09 8.33
CA LYS A 50 -20.17 -4.75 9.61
C LYS A 50 -19.78 -3.34 10.07
N GLN A 51 -18.50 -3.00 10.03
CA GLN A 51 -18.05 -1.66 10.42
C GLN A 51 -18.55 -0.56 9.48
N LEU A 52 -18.68 -0.86 8.19
CA LEU A 52 -19.27 0.06 7.22
C LEU A 52 -20.75 0.29 7.54
N GLN A 53 -21.49 -0.79 7.84
CA GLN A 53 -22.89 -0.74 8.22
C GLN A 53 -23.10 0.11 9.49
N GLU A 54 -22.30 -0.10 10.54
CA GLU A 54 -22.37 0.72 11.76
C GLU A 54 -22.20 2.22 11.48
N VAL A 55 -21.37 2.58 10.50
CA VAL A 55 -21.15 4.00 10.13
C VAL A 55 -22.31 4.53 9.28
N ILE A 56 -22.92 3.69 8.45
CA ILE A 56 -24.11 4.03 7.66
C ILE A 56 -25.32 4.20 8.60
N ASP A 57 -25.57 3.25 9.50
CA ASP A 57 -26.66 3.31 10.47
C ASP A 57 -26.54 4.58 11.36
N PHE A 58 -25.31 4.97 11.70
CA PHE A 58 -25.08 6.21 12.43
C PHE A 58 -25.43 7.47 11.62
N GLU A 59 -25.18 7.46 10.31
CA GLU A 59 -25.57 8.54 9.39
C GLU A 59 -27.09 8.57 9.17
N GLU A 60 -27.72 7.40 9.03
CA GLU A 60 -29.17 7.24 8.88
C GLU A 60 -29.95 7.62 10.13
N SER A 61 -29.35 7.50 11.32
CA SER A 61 -29.93 7.97 12.59
C SER A 61 -30.12 9.50 12.69
N GLY A 62 -29.87 10.23 11.60
CA GLY A 62 -30.06 11.68 11.49
C GLY A 62 -28.93 12.50 12.13
N LYS A 63 -27.88 11.86 12.61
CA LYS A 63 -26.73 12.52 13.25
C LYS A 63 -25.72 12.96 12.20
N VAL A 64 -25.28 14.22 12.29
CA VAL A 64 -24.28 14.77 11.35
C VAL A 64 -22.96 14.01 11.48
N LEU A 65 -22.52 13.39 10.39
CA LEU A 65 -21.28 12.62 10.38
C LEU A 65 -20.07 13.54 10.61
N THR A 66 -19.32 13.26 11.67
CA THR A 66 -18.07 13.99 11.97
C THR A 66 -17.06 13.79 10.84
N LYS A 67 -16.12 14.73 10.67
CA LYS A 67 -15.05 14.60 9.64
C LYS A 67 -14.28 13.29 9.76
N GLN A 68 -14.14 12.76 10.98
CA GLN A 68 -13.45 11.51 11.25
C GLN A 68 -14.26 10.30 10.76
N LEU A 69 -15.57 10.30 11.02
CA LEU A 69 -16.45 9.22 10.59
C LEU A 69 -16.64 9.20 9.08
N ARG A 70 -16.63 10.37 8.41
CA ARG A 70 -16.58 10.45 6.93
C ARG A 70 -15.33 9.80 6.35
N LEU A 71 -14.17 10.07 6.95
CA LEU A 71 -12.91 9.43 6.55
C LEU A 71 -12.95 7.92 6.80
N LYS A 72 -13.47 7.49 7.96
CA LYS A 72 -13.64 6.08 8.29
C LYS A 72 -14.55 5.38 7.28
N LYS A 73 -15.70 5.97 6.95
CA LYS A 73 -16.64 5.47 5.91
C LYS A 73 -15.93 5.27 4.57
N LYS A 74 -15.22 6.31 4.09
CA LYS A 74 -14.48 6.24 2.82
C LYS A 74 -13.44 5.12 2.82
N VAL A 75 -12.64 5.01 3.87
CA VAL A 75 -11.58 3.98 3.97
C VAL A 75 -12.18 2.58 4.05
N LEU A 76 -13.27 2.39 4.81
CA LEU A 76 -13.95 1.09 4.91
C LEU A 76 -14.58 0.67 3.58
N GLN A 77 -15.19 1.61 2.85
CA GLN A 77 -15.72 1.36 1.51
C GLN A 77 -14.61 0.90 0.56
N GLU A 78 -13.51 1.65 0.47
CA GLU A 78 -12.38 1.31 -0.40
C GLU A 78 -11.75 -0.04 -0.03
N ALA A 79 -11.65 -0.34 1.27
CA ALA A 79 -11.15 -1.62 1.75
C ALA A 79 -12.08 -2.79 1.41
N TYR A 80 -13.40 -2.59 1.49
CA TYR A 80 -14.39 -3.60 1.11
C TYR A 80 -14.36 -3.88 -0.39
N ASP A 81 -14.32 -2.84 -1.21
CA ASP A 81 -14.24 -2.96 -2.67
C ASP A 81 -12.93 -3.66 -3.10
N ALA A 82 -11.81 -3.34 -2.43
CA ALA A 82 -10.54 -4.01 -2.65
C ALA A 82 -10.57 -5.50 -2.24
N ALA A 83 -11.24 -5.83 -1.13
CA ALA A 83 -11.40 -7.22 -0.70
C ALA A 83 -12.25 -8.02 -1.70
N LEU A 84 -13.33 -7.44 -2.22
CA LEU A 84 -14.15 -8.07 -3.26
C LEU A 84 -13.36 -8.28 -4.55
N LYS A 85 -12.62 -7.27 -5.02
CA LYS A 85 -11.75 -7.40 -6.21
C LYS A 85 -10.73 -8.52 -6.04
N ARG A 86 -10.05 -8.57 -4.88
CA ARG A 86 -9.08 -9.63 -4.56
C ARG A 86 -9.72 -11.01 -4.57
N ALA A 87 -10.89 -11.17 -3.96
CA ALA A 87 -11.61 -12.44 -3.94
C ALA A 87 -12.03 -12.90 -5.35
N VAL A 88 -12.43 -11.97 -6.22
CA VAL A 88 -12.76 -12.27 -7.62
C VAL A 88 -11.52 -12.65 -8.41
N GLU A 89 -10.41 -11.91 -8.27
CA GLU A 89 -9.14 -12.23 -8.91
C GLU A 89 -8.57 -13.58 -8.44
N GLU A 90 -8.69 -13.89 -7.16
CA GLU A 90 -8.26 -15.16 -6.58
C GLU A 90 -9.11 -16.33 -7.09
N LYS A 91 -10.43 -16.18 -7.16
CA LYS A 91 -11.30 -17.18 -7.81
C LYS A 91 -10.93 -17.38 -9.27
N ARG A 92 -10.69 -16.29 -10.02
CA ARG A 92 -10.23 -16.37 -11.42
C ARG A 92 -8.89 -17.10 -11.55
N ARG A 93 -7.95 -16.86 -10.62
CA ARG A 93 -6.66 -17.56 -10.57
C ARG A 93 -6.80 -19.03 -10.17
N ALA A 94 -7.75 -19.37 -9.30
CA ALA A 94 -8.00 -20.74 -8.87
C ALA A 94 -8.71 -21.58 -9.94
N THR A 95 -9.60 -20.96 -10.73
CA THR A 95 -10.23 -21.59 -11.90
C THR A 95 -9.34 -21.56 -13.13
N ALA A 96 -8.32 -20.71 -13.16
CA ALA A 96 -7.30 -20.75 -14.17
C ALA A 96 -6.39 -21.94 -13.86
N ASP A 97 -6.36 -22.91 -14.77
CA ASP A 97 -5.44 -24.03 -14.67
C ASP A 97 -4.00 -23.49 -14.51
N PRO A 98 -3.26 -23.88 -13.46
CA PRO A 98 -1.86 -23.43 -13.27
C PRO A 98 -0.92 -23.96 -14.36
N ALA A 99 -1.40 -24.90 -15.18
CA ALA A 99 -0.73 -25.46 -16.33
C ALA A 99 -1.04 -24.72 -17.65
N GLN A 100 -2.02 -23.81 -17.68
CA GLN A 100 -2.22 -22.96 -18.84
C GLN A 100 -1.13 -21.88 -18.83
N PRO A 101 -0.21 -21.90 -19.81
CA PRO A 101 0.78 -20.83 -19.91
C PRO A 101 0.01 -19.51 -20.00
N LEU A 102 0.50 -18.47 -19.30
CA LEU A 102 0.03 -17.11 -19.53
C LEU A 102 0.01 -16.91 -21.04
N ARG A 103 -1.12 -16.44 -21.58
CA ARG A 103 -1.22 -16.23 -23.01
C ARG A 103 -0.05 -15.32 -23.41
N PRO A 104 0.60 -15.55 -24.57
CA PRO A 104 1.73 -14.73 -24.97
C PRO A 104 1.41 -13.23 -24.85
N GLU A 105 0.18 -12.82 -25.17
CA GLU A 105 -0.30 -11.43 -25.07
C GLU A 105 -0.29 -10.83 -23.66
N ASP A 106 -0.33 -11.66 -22.61
CA ASP A 106 -0.29 -11.23 -21.22
C ASP A 106 1.18 -11.06 -20.72
N SER A 107 2.18 -11.45 -21.53
CA SER A 107 3.60 -11.23 -21.24
C SER A 107 4.01 -9.79 -21.51
N ARG A 108 4.82 -9.22 -20.61
CA ARG A 108 5.40 -7.87 -20.76
C ARG A 108 6.33 -7.76 -21.98
N TYR A 109 6.86 -8.88 -22.45
CA TYR A 109 7.78 -8.92 -23.59
C TYR A 109 7.10 -9.29 -24.91
N TYR A 110 5.77 -9.44 -24.91
CA TYR A 110 5.01 -9.75 -26.11
C TYR A 110 5.11 -8.66 -27.17
N HIS A 111 5.43 -9.06 -28.39
CA HIS A 111 5.31 -8.21 -29.56
C HIS A 111 4.79 -9.06 -30.73
N PRO A 112 3.69 -8.67 -31.40
CA PRO A 112 2.99 -9.53 -32.36
C PRO A 112 3.86 -10.00 -33.53
N THR A 113 4.88 -9.23 -33.92
CA THR A 113 5.78 -9.57 -35.04
C THR A 113 7.23 -9.88 -34.64
N LEU A 114 7.69 -9.42 -33.47
CA LEU A 114 9.10 -9.49 -33.07
C LEU A 114 9.33 -10.51 -31.95
N ASN A 115 8.30 -10.77 -31.15
CA ASN A 115 8.34 -11.75 -30.06
C ASN A 115 6.93 -12.30 -29.79
N PRO A 116 6.39 -13.11 -30.72
CA PRO A 116 5.03 -13.62 -30.61
C PRO A 116 4.88 -14.67 -29.50
N SER A 117 5.98 -15.22 -28.98
CA SER A 117 5.95 -16.13 -27.83
C SER A 117 5.88 -15.41 -26.49
N GLY A 118 6.17 -14.09 -26.47
CA GLY A 118 6.26 -13.33 -25.23
C GLY A 118 7.42 -13.76 -24.32
N ALA A 119 8.39 -14.52 -24.84
CA ALA A 119 9.53 -14.99 -24.05
C ALA A 119 10.41 -13.80 -23.62
N PRO A 120 10.96 -13.81 -22.41
CA PRO A 120 11.79 -12.71 -21.97
C PRO A 120 13.13 -12.76 -22.71
N PRO A 121 13.73 -11.60 -23.03
CA PRO A 121 15.06 -11.56 -23.61
C PRO A 121 16.07 -12.21 -22.66
N PRO A 122 17.13 -12.86 -23.19
CA PRO A 122 18.11 -13.57 -22.38
C PRO A 122 18.70 -12.66 -21.29
N GLY A 123 18.65 -13.12 -20.04
CA GLY A 123 19.12 -12.38 -18.86
C GLY A 123 18.06 -11.56 -18.12
N LYS A 124 16.80 -11.53 -18.59
CA LYS A 124 15.66 -10.98 -17.83
C LYS A 124 14.70 -12.12 -17.47
N ALA A 125 14.25 -12.18 -16.22
CA ALA A 125 13.26 -13.16 -15.79
C ALA A 125 11.84 -12.60 -15.96
N ASP A 126 10.91 -13.44 -16.39
CA ASP A 126 9.48 -13.15 -16.31
C ASP A 126 8.98 -13.32 -14.88
N ALA A 127 8.00 -12.50 -14.50
CA ALA A 127 7.31 -12.63 -13.22
C ALA A 127 6.50 -13.93 -13.08
N ALA A 128 6.34 -14.70 -14.16
CA ALA A 128 5.76 -16.03 -14.18
C ALA A 128 6.87 -17.06 -14.30
N GLY A 129 7.32 -17.60 -13.17
CA GLY A 129 8.48 -18.47 -13.06
C GLY A 129 8.31 -19.85 -13.72
N VAL A 130 8.28 -19.90 -15.05
CA VAL A 130 8.52 -21.13 -15.81
C VAL A 130 9.61 -20.84 -16.84
N VAL A 131 10.85 -21.08 -16.43
CA VAL A 131 11.97 -21.27 -17.36
C VAL A 131 12.38 -22.74 -17.21
N PRO A 132 12.53 -23.51 -18.30
CA PRO A 132 13.34 -24.73 -18.23
C PRO A 132 14.76 -24.30 -17.86
N GLU A 133 15.24 -24.75 -16.71
CA GLU A 133 16.50 -24.38 -16.05
C GLU A 133 17.67 -24.29 -17.05
N PRO A 134 18.19 -23.09 -17.39
CA PRO A 134 19.49 -23.00 -18.05
C PRO A 134 20.57 -23.17 -16.96
N ALA A 135 21.49 -24.09 -17.22
CA ALA A 135 22.56 -24.54 -16.32
C ALA A 135 23.14 -23.42 -15.42
N LYS A 136 23.12 -23.67 -14.11
CA LYS A 136 23.62 -22.78 -13.05
C LYS A 136 25.09 -22.40 -13.27
N LEU A 137 25.35 -21.26 -13.91
CA LEU A 137 26.63 -20.57 -13.78
C LEU A 137 26.60 -19.79 -12.45
N ALA A 138 27.19 -20.38 -11.43
CA ALA A 138 27.30 -19.79 -10.10
C ALA A 138 28.19 -18.53 -10.15
N ILE A 139 27.58 -17.35 -10.13
CA ILE A 139 28.31 -16.09 -9.89
C ILE A 139 28.54 -15.99 -8.38
N PRO A 140 29.80 -15.95 -7.89
CA PRO A 140 30.08 -15.82 -6.48
C PRO A 140 29.66 -14.43 -5.99
N VAL A 141 28.79 -14.39 -4.97
CA VAL A 141 28.37 -13.15 -4.30
C VAL A 141 29.52 -12.68 -3.40
N PRO A 142 30.00 -11.43 -3.50
CA PRO A 142 31.04 -10.93 -2.61
C PRO A 142 30.53 -10.84 -1.16
N SER A 143 31.38 -11.24 -0.22
CA SER A 143 31.09 -11.21 1.22
C SER A 143 30.79 -9.79 1.70
N LYS A 144 29.78 -9.66 2.58
CA LYS A 144 29.33 -8.38 3.13
C LYS A 144 30.48 -7.67 3.88
N PRO A 145 30.74 -6.38 3.64
CA PRO A 145 31.79 -5.65 4.34
C PRO A 145 31.49 -5.58 5.85
N PRO A 146 32.53 -5.60 6.71
CA PRO A 146 32.36 -5.54 8.16
C PRO A 146 31.71 -4.22 8.58
N MET A 147 30.75 -4.30 9.50
CA MET A 147 30.09 -3.12 10.05
C MET A 147 31.09 -2.31 10.89
N PRO A 148 31.03 -0.96 10.87
CA PRO A 148 31.88 -0.14 11.71
C PRO A 148 31.56 -0.40 13.19
N ALA A 149 32.60 -0.51 14.03
CA ALA A 149 32.44 -0.65 15.46
C ALA A 149 31.68 0.57 16.02
N GLY A 150 30.62 0.29 16.79
CA GLY A 150 29.86 1.33 17.47
C GLY A 150 30.73 2.12 18.46
N PRO A 151 30.36 3.36 18.80
CA PRO A 151 31.12 4.19 19.73
C PRO A 151 31.20 3.51 21.10
N ALA A 152 32.40 3.53 21.70
CA ALA A 152 32.64 2.97 23.02
C ALA A 152 31.76 3.64 24.07
N PRO A 153 31.27 2.90 25.08
CA PRO A 153 30.51 3.49 26.17
C PRO A 153 31.41 4.47 26.93
N SER A 154 30.94 5.71 27.09
CA SER A 154 31.55 6.70 27.98
C SER A 154 31.58 6.12 29.39
N ALA A 155 32.78 5.94 29.95
CA ALA A 155 32.94 5.72 31.38
C ALA A 155 32.42 6.96 32.14
N ALA A 156 31.67 6.70 33.20
CA ALA A 156 31.11 7.70 34.12
C ALA A 156 32.20 8.28 35.04
#